data_AF-A0A453IXF9-F1
#
_entry.id   AF-A0A453IXF9-F1
#
_cell.length_a   1.000
_cell.length_b   1.000
_cell.length_c   1.000
_cell.angle_alpha   90.00
_cell.angle_beta   90.00
_cell.angle_gamma   90.00
#
_symmetry.space_group_name_H-M   'P 1'
#
loop_
_entity.id
_entity.type
_entity.pdbx_description
1 polymer ?
#
loop_
_entity_poly.entity_id
_entity_poly.type
_entity_poly.pdbx_seq_one_letter_code
_entity_poly.pdbx_strand_id
1 'polypeptide(L)' 'QMLFKGFPEECVTLKSLKDGALSTGSSSKWSAEWGTNALPLVNQVIG' A
#
# COMPACT_ATOMS: atom_id res chain seq x y z
N GLN A 1 5.19 -14.87 -9.34
CA GLN A 1 5.70 -13.49 -9.20
C GLN A 1 4.81 -12.79 -8.18
N MET A 2 5.30 -12.53 -6.96
CA MET A 2 4.48 -11.97 -5.88
C MET A 2 4.73 -10.47 -5.80
N LEU A 3 3.73 -9.67 -6.20
CA LEU A 3 3.82 -8.20 -6.26
C LEU A 3 4.00 -7.53 -4.88
N PHE A 4 3.88 -8.29 -3.78
CA PHE A 4 3.70 -7.74 -2.43
C PHE A 4 4.55 -8.42 -1.35
N LYS A 5 5.55 -9.23 -1.71
CA LYS A 5 6.45 -9.79 -0.70
C LYS A 5 7.15 -8.63 0.02
N GLY A 6 7.08 -8.61 1.36
CA GLY A 6 7.70 -7.59 2.21
C GLY A 6 7.06 -6.20 2.17
N PHE A 7 5.75 -6.09 1.87
CA PHE A 7 5.04 -4.82 1.93
C PHE A 7 5.14 -4.13 3.31
N PRO A 8 5.25 -2.79 3.37
CA PRO A 8 5.46 -1.82 2.27
C PRO A 8 6.94 -1.59 1.92
N GLU A 9 7.86 -2.20 2.65
CA GLU A 9 9.29 -1.85 2.63
C GLU A 9 10.03 -2.43 1.44
N GLU A 10 9.63 -3.62 0.97
CA GLU A 10 10.29 -4.32 -0.15
C GLU A 10 9.60 -4.11 -1.51
N CYS A 11 8.48 -3.36 -1.58
CA CYS A 11 7.77 -3.08 -2.83
C CYS A 11 7.94 -1.62 -3.28
N VAL A 12 8.90 -1.38 -4.18
CA VAL A 12 9.29 -0.04 -4.68
C VAL A 12 8.11 0.75 -5.27
N THR A 13 7.22 0.09 -6.02
CA THR A 13 6.04 0.73 -6.63
C THR A 13 5.06 1.21 -5.57
N LEU A 14 4.82 0.43 -4.53
CA LEU A 14 3.88 0.79 -3.45
C LEU A 14 4.47 1.80 -2.49
N LYS A 15 5.80 1.77 -2.26
CA LYS A 15 6.51 2.82 -1.55
C LYS A 15 6.34 4.16 -2.26
N SER A 16 6.51 4.20 -3.58
CA SER A 16 6.28 5.41 -4.39
C SER A 16 4.83 5.90 -4.31
N LEU A 17 3.85 4.99 -4.31
CA LEU A 17 2.43 5.32 -4.18
C LEU A 17 2.13 5.93 -2.79
N LYS A 18 2.68 5.35 -1.72
CA LYS A 18 2.59 5.90 -0.35
C LYS A 18 3.21 7.30 -0.30
N ASP A 19 4.43 7.45 -0.78
CA ASP A 19 5.16 8.72 -0.70
C ASP A 19 4.43 9.84 -1.47
N GLY A 20 3.81 9.52 -2.61
CA GLY A 20 2.92 10.45 -3.33
C GLY A 20 1.68 10.85 -2.51
N ALA A 21 1.03 9.90 -1.83
CA ALA A 21 -0.11 10.21 -0.95
C ALA A 21 0.29 11.01 0.30
N LEU A 22 1.49 10.78 0.83
CA LEU A 22 2.06 11.57 1.93
C LEU A 22 2.32 13.01 1.47
N SER A 23 2.89 13.20 0.27
CA SER A 23 3.23 14.51 -0.29
C SER A 23 2.01 15.39 -0.55
N THR A 24 0.83 14.82 -0.80
CA THR A 24 -0.40 15.57 -1.06
C THR A 24 -1.22 15.87 0.21
N GLY A 25 -0.67 15.56 1.39
CA GLY A 25 -1.39 15.70 2.66
C GLY A 25 -2.49 14.66 2.88
N SER A 26 -2.58 13.65 2.00
CA SER A 26 -3.51 12.51 2.15
C SER A 26 -2.94 11.41 3.05
N SER A 27 -1.90 11.72 3.83
CA SER A 27 -1.14 10.76 4.64
C SER A 27 -1.96 10.03 5.71
N SER A 28 -2.85 10.76 6.38
CA SER A 28 -3.76 10.22 7.39
C SER A 28 -4.81 9.28 6.78
N LYS A 29 -5.27 9.58 5.57
CA LYS A 29 -6.18 8.72 4.80
C LYS A 29 -5.48 7.50 4.25
N TRP A 30 -4.22 7.64 3.82
CA TRP A 30 -3.42 6.52 3.33
C TRP A 30 -3.41 5.39 4.34
N SER A 31 -2.96 5.59 5.58
CA SER A 31 -2.87 4.49 6.56
C SER A 31 -4.23 3.84 6.88
N ALA A 32 -5.30 4.65 7.00
CA ALA A 32 -6.63 4.16 7.37
C ALA A 32 -7.35 3.47 6.21
N GLU A 33 -7.44 4.12 5.04
CA GLU A 33 -8.13 3.60 3.86
C GLU A 33 -7.36 2.45 3.22
N TRP A 34 -6.02 2.49 3.23
CA TRP A 34 -5.18 1.40 2.74
C TRP A 34 -5.42 0.11 3.55
N GLY A 35 -5.31 0.18 4.89
CA GLY A 35 -5.52 -0.99 5.74
C GLY A 35 -6.93 -1.55 5.65
N THR A 36 -7.93 -0.67 5.53
CA THR A 36 -9.34 -1.07 5.52
C THR A 36 -9.79 -1.62 4.17
N ASN A 37 -9.39 -0.98 3.06
CA ASN A 37 -9.95 -1.27 1.74
C ASN A 37 -8.97 -1.97 0.80
N ALA A 38 -7.70 -1.56 0.80
CA ALA A 38 -6.72 -2.05 -0.17
C ALA A 38 -6.03 -3.34 0.28
N LEU A 39 -5.60 -3.41 1.55
CA LEU A 39 -4.88 -4.56 2.09
C LEU A 39 -5.67 -5.89 1.98
N PRO A 40 -6.99 -5.95 2.23
CA PRO A 40 -7.75 -7.19 2.06
C PRO A 40 -7.78 -7.68 0.60
N LEU A 41 -7.88 -6.76 -0.36
CA LEU A 41 -7.88 -7.09 -1.79
C LEU A 41 -6.52 -7.59 -2.25
N VAL A 42 -5.46 -6.97 -1.74
CA VAL A 42 -4.08 -7.41 -1.98
C VAL A 42 -3.89 -8.84 -1.46
N ASN A 43 -4.31 -9.12 -0.23
CA ASN A 43 -4.21 -10.47 0.34
C ASN A 43 -5.03 -11.50 -0.43
N GLN A 44 -6.25 -11.17 -0.89
CA GLN A 44 -7.05 -12.06 -1.75
C GLN A 44 -6.36 -12.47 -3.05
N VAL A 45 -5.56 -11.57 -3.63
CA VAL A 45 -4.86 -11.84 -4.90
C VAL A 45 -3.58 -12.64 -4.68
N ILE A 46 -2.97 -12.55 -3.49
CA ILE A 46 -1.71 -13.24 -3.17
C ILE A 46 -1.94 -14.64 -2.58
N GLY A 47 -3.07 -14.85 -1.89
CA GLY A 47 -3.41 -16.09 -1.19
C GLY A 47 -3.69 -15.85 0.29
#